data_AF-A0A1G1P8F3-F1
#
_entry.id   AF-A0A1G1P8F3-F1
#
_cell.length_a   1.000
_cell.length_b   1.000
_cell.length_c   1.000
_cell.angle_alpha   90.00
_cell.angle_beta   90.00
_cell.angle_gamma   90.00
#
_symmetry.space_group_name_H-M   'P 1'
#
loop_
_entity.id
_entity.type
_entity.pdbx_description
1 polymer ?
#
loop_
_entity_poly.entity_id
_entity_poly.type
_entity_poly.pdbx_seq_one_letter_code
_entity_poly.pdbx_strand_id
1 'polypeptide(L)'
;MKMRRILLSGVVLFFSCQFAWADPNPSGDQKQPERSVTKLDNQSIEEFLAAHPPENLRNTPQAAPEGKKEVFRLRWQDGLVAGVAALLIALIAIYNKNKASAKREKKEREESVQKSMGLSEGEKKVIQESESAPPTAINEKNYWRYVPGVLLYPLKGQVVFATIGGAIFFAAMNVAMYAPFYGLIVLIMFFCYWVGCMVSIIETAVSVEREDAFDWPDFMAWFDWIGKAVLMVLSWVLCYGPAAAYYFYFKRYDLIFFALVVIGGFIAPMYTLAVSLVGGLSSLNIVNIFKSIGCTFVPYVLTLIFLVLTQALNLLVNRIPLVFIPIWGGLFKWLIFVYFLFVNMRLLGLFYKAHRLKLRWYGEDENDA
;
A
#
# COMPACT_ATOMS: atom_id res chain seq x y z
N MET A 1 11.76 16.68 -17.03
CA MET A 1 11.78 15.20 -17.12
C MET A 1 12.56 14.49 -16.01
N LYS A 2 13.74 14.96 -15.58
CA LYS A 2 14.52 14.34 -14.48
C LYS A 2 13.83 14.33 -13.10
N MET A 3 13.14 15.41 -12.72
CA MET A 3 12.43 15.52 -11.43
C MET A 3 11.20 14.59 -11.33
N ARG A 4 10.55 14.30 -12.46
CA ARG A 4 9.42 13.36 -12.55
C ARG A 4 9.88 11.91 -12.36
N ARG A 5 11.10 11.57 -12.79
CA ARG A 5 11.72 10.27 -12.50
C ARG A 5 12.12 10.15 -11.03
N ILE A 6 12.54 11.21 -10.36
CA ILE A 6 12.95 11.15 -8.94
C ILE A 6 11.75 10.97 -8.01
N LEU A 7 10.62 11.66 -8.26
CA LEU A 7 9.39 11.52 -7.48
C LEU A 7 8.68 10.18 -7.73
N LEU A 8 8.62 9.73 -8.99
CA LEU A 8 8.16 8.37 -9.28
C LEU A 8 9.11 7.33 -8.72
N SER A 9 10.43 7.50 -8.82
CA SER A 9 11.39 6.58 -8.17
C SER A 9 11.33 6.63 -6.66
N GLY A 10 10.90 7.70 -6.00
CA GLY A 10 10.71 7.73 -4.55
C GLY A 10 9.50 6.92 -4.10
N VAL A 11 8.34 7.13 -4.75
CA VAL A 11 7.10 6.38 -4.47
C VAL A 11 7.21 4.93 -4.95
N VAL A 12 7.82 4.72 -6.13
CA VAL A 12 8.15 3.40 -6.67
C VAL A 12 9.23 2.76 -5.83
N LEU A 13 10.32 3.38 -5.36
CA LEU A 13 11.25 2.75 -4.41
C LEU A 13 10.62 2.48 -3.04
N PHE A 14 9.56 3.18 -2.66
CA PHE A 14 8.87 2.90 -1.40
C PHE A 14 8.00 1.64 -1.49
N PHE A 15 7.24 1.48 -2.59
CA PHE A 15 6.55 0.22 -2.90
C PHE A 15 7.52 -0.87 -3.38
N SER A 16 8.56 -0.49 -4.12
CA SER A 16 9.61 -1.34 -4.65
C SER A 16 10.66 -1.68 -3.62
N CYS A 17 10.86 -1.02 -2.48
CA CYS A 17 11.67 -1.64 -1.42
C CYS A 17 10.91 -2.83 -0.81
N GLN A 18 9.57 -2.88 -0.92
CA GLN A 18 8.82 -4.12 -0.72
C GLN A 18 8.84 -5.07 -1.94
N PHE A 19 9.03 -4.58 -3.18
CA PHE A 19 9.04 -5.42 -4.41
C PHE A 19 10.43 -5.66 -5.08
N ALA A 20 11.53 -5.07 -4.62
CA ALA A 20 12.86 -5.06 -5.24
C ALA A 20 13.71 -6.25 -4.82
N TRP A 21 13.15 -7.13 -4.00
CA TRP A 21 13.69 -8.47 -3.76
C TRP A 21 13.48 -9.42 -4.95
N ALA A 22 13.05 -8.93 -6.12
CA ALA A 22 12.57 -9.76 -7.23
C ALA A 22 13.29 -9.63 -8.58
N ASP A 23 14.52 -9.13 -8.64
CA ASP A 23 15.39 -9.36 -9.80
C ASP A 23 16.57 -10.28 -9.43
N PRO A 24 16.51 -11.59 -9.75
CA PRO A 24 17.66 -12.48 -9.65
C PRO A 24 18.47 -12.40 -10.95
N ASN A 25 18.96 -11.22 -11.31
CA ASN A 25 20.00 -11.13 -12.33
C ASN A 25 20.85 -9.87 -12.17
N PRO A 26 21.79 -9.82 -11.21
CA PRO A 26 22.95 -8.98 -11.41
C PRO A 26 23.75 -9.66 -12.52
N SER A 27 23.50 -9.28 -13.77
CA SER A 27 24.34 -9.66 -14.89
C SER A 27 25.76 -9.27 -14.52
N GLY A 28 26.54 -10.28 -14.15
CA GLY A 28 27.91 -10.13 -13.72
C GLY A 28 28.72 -9.40 -14.77
N ASP A 29 29.51 -8.47 -14.27
CA ASP A 29 30.59 -7.81 -14.98
C ASP A 29 31.59 -8.88 -15.46
N GLN A 30 31.34 -9.45 -16.64
CA GLN A 30 32.35 -10.20 -17.37
C GLN A 30 33.36 -9.20 -17.88
N LYS A 31 34.47 -9.07 -17.14
CA LYS A 31 35.72 -8.51 -17.66
C LYS A 31 36.05 -9.22 -18.98
N GLN A 32 35.92 -8.50 -20.09
CA GLN A 32 36.49 -8.94 -21.36
C GLN A 32 38.00 -9.08 -21.19
N PRO A 33 38.61 -10.21 -21.60
CA PRO A 33 40.05 -10.31 -21.65
C PRO A 33 40.57 -9.34 -22.71
N GLU A 34 41.51 -8.50 -22.27
CA GLU A 34 42.31 -7.58 -23.06
C GLU A 34 43.00 -8.37 -24.19
N ARG A 35 42.46 -8.30 -25.42
CA ARG A 35 43.13 -8.84 -26.60
C ARG A 35 44.32 -7.94 -26.90
N SER A 36 45.52 -8.44 -26.65
CA SER A 36 46.77 -7.89 -27.15
C SER A 36 46.69 -7.80 -28.68
N VAL A 37 46.75 -6.57 -29.19
CA VAL A 37 46.87 -6.28 -30.61
C VAL A 37 48.27 -6.69 -31.04
N THR A 38 48.41 -7.90 -31.61
CA THR A 38 49.58 -8.31 -32.37
C THR A 38 49.70 -7.38 -33.57
N LYS A 39 50.84 -6.68 -33.70
CA LYS A 39 51.19 -5.91 -34.90
C LYS A 39 51.13 -6.86 -36.10
N LEU A 40 50.12 -6.67 -36.95
CA LEU A 40 50.06 -7.32 -38.26
C LEU A 40 51.16 -6.73 -39.13
N ASP A 41 51.97 -7.61 -39.69
CA ASP A 41 53.05 -7.30 -40.61
C ASP A 41 52.48 -6.79 -41.94
N ASN A 42 52.90 -5.58 -42.34
CA ASN A 42 52.41 -4.88 -43.53
C ASN A 42 52.71 -5.64 -44.84
N GLN A 43 53.63 -6.60 -44.83
CA GLN A 43 53.92 -7.43 -46.01
C GLN A 43 52.74 -8.34 -46.42
N SER A 44 51.91 -8.77 -45.47
CA SER A 44 50.77 -9.64 -45.77
C SER A 44 49.60 -8.93 -46.47
N ILE A 45 49.52 -7.59 -46.34
CA ILE A 45 48.43 -6.79 -46.92
C ILE A 45 48.72 -6.50 -48.39
N GLU A 46 49.98 -6.30 -48.78
CA GLU A 46 50.35 -6.09 -50.19
C GLU A 46 50.23 -7.37 -51.02
N GLU A 47 50.60 -8.54 -50.47
CA GLU A 47 50.35 -9.84 -51.15
C GLU A 47 48.84 -10.12 -51.31
N PHE A 48 48.02 -9.75 -50.33
CA PHE A 48 46.57 -9.94 -50.42
C PHE A 48 45.90 -9.00 -51.45
N LEU A 49 46.38 -7.75 -51.56
CA LEU A 49 45.91 -6.77 -52.54
C LEU A 49 46.40 -7.08 -53.96
N ALA A 50 47.58 -7.70 -54.12
CA ALA A 50 48.06 -8.16 -55.42
C ALA A 50 47.27 -9.37 -55.95
N ALA A 51 46.72 -10.20 -55.06
CA ALA A 51 45.92 -11.38 -55.43
C ALA A 51 44.46 -11.06 -55.80
N HIS A 52 43.94 -9.87 -55.46
CA HIS A 52 42.54 -9.49 -55.69
C HIS A 52 42.44 -8.07 -56.30
N PRO A 53 42.58 -7.92 -57.63
CA PRO A 53 42.39 -6.63 -58.27
C PRO A 53 40.94 -6.13 -58.03
N PRO A 54 40.75 -4.84 -57.70
CA PRO A 54 39.45 -4.30 -57.31
C PRO A 54 38.54 -4.17 -58.54
N GLU A 55 37.77 -5.22 -58.82
CA GLU A 55 36.64 -5.15 -59.73
C GLU A 55 35.39 -4.73 -58.94
N ASN A 56 34.75 -3.62 -59.38
CA ASN A 56 33.47 -3.08 -58.91
C ASN A 56 33.44 -2.29 -57.59
N LEU A 57 34.11 -1.13 -57.57
CA LEU A 57 33.69 0.01 -56.74
C LEU A 57 32.48 0.72 -57.37
N ARG A 58 31.28 0.16 -57.17
CA ARG A 58 30.02 0.86 -57.49
C ARG A 58 28.95 0.55 -56.45
N ASN A 59 29.16 0.98 -55.20
CA ASN A 59 28.09 1.15 -54.22
C ASN A 59 28.38 2.36 -53.34
N THR A 60 27.68 3.44 -53.66
CA THR A 60 27.57 4.70 -52.93
C THR A 60 27.06 4.46 -51.49
N PRO A 61 27.45 5.26 -50.48
CA PRO A 61 26.94 5.11 -49.12
C PRO A 61 25.44 5.41 -49.06
N GLN A 62 24.65 4.43 -48.67
CA GLN A 62 23.21 4.56 -48.47
C GLN A 62 22.96 5.38 -47.19
N ALA A 63 22.17 6.45 -47.32
CA ALA A 63 21.83 7.38 -46.26
C ALA A 63 21.20 6.68 -45.03
N ALA A 64 21.54 7.20 -43.84
CA ALA A 64 21.04 6.72 -42.56
C ALA A 64 19.49 6.75 -42.50
N PRO A 65 18.84 5.72 -41.92
CA PRO A 65 17.39 5.66 -41.88
C PRO A 65 16.82 6.71 -40.91
N GLU A 66 15.92 7.54 -41.44
CA GLU A 66 15.12 8.49 -40.69
C GLU A 66 14.35 7.79 -39.56
N GLY A 67 14.47 8.33 -38.35
CA GLY A 67 13.76 7.84 -37.17
C GLY A 67 12.24 7.92 -37.34
N LYS A 68 11.61 6.75 -37.52
CA LYS A 68 10.15 6.59 -37.43
C LYS A 68 9.67 7.08 -36.07
N LYS A 69 8.95 8.19 -36.05
CA LYS A 69 8.12 8.60 -34.91
C LYS A 69 7.01 7.56 -34.76
N GLU A 70 7.10 6.70 -33.74
CA GLU A 70 6.00 5.81 -33.39
C GLU A 70 4.83 6.65 -32.87
N VAL A 71 3.85 6.85 -33.76
CA VAL A 71 2.54 7.38 -33.40
C VAL A 71 1.85 6.31 -32.56
N PHE A 72 1.66 6.59 -31.28
CA PHE A 72 1.00 5.72 -30.30
C PHE A 72 -0.45 5.45 -30.75
N ARG A 73 -0.67 4.33 -31.46
CA ARG A 73 -2.02 3.89 -31.85
C ARG A 73 -2.74 3.42 -30.60
N LEU A 74 -3.71 4.20 -30.13
CA LEU A 74 -4.70 3.78 -29.14
C LEU A 74 -5.34 2.48 -29.64
N ARG A 75 -5.10 1.36 -28.95
CA ARG A 75 -5.72 0.08 -29.31
C ARG A 75 -7.17 0.14 -28.87
N TRP A 76 -8.09 -0.33 -29.71
CA TRP A 76 -9.52 -0.42 -29.40
C TRP A 76 -9.82 -1.19 -28.10
N GLN A 77 -8.88 -2.05 -27.67
CA GLN A 77 -8.88 -2.75 -26.39
C GLN A 77 -8.86 -1.81 -25.18
N ASP A 78 -8.16 -0.67 -25.27
CA ASP A 78 -8.07 0.32 -24.18
C ASP A 78 -9.41 1.06 -23.98
N GLY A 79 -10.17 1.26 -25.07
CA GLY A 79 -11.51 1.83 -25.03
C GLY A 79 -12.55 0.88 -24.41
N LEU A 80 -12.44 -0.42 -24.67
CA LEU A 80 -13.29 -1.44 -24.06
C LEU A 80 -13.07 -1.53 -22.54
N VAL A 81 -11.82 -1.47 -22.09
CA VAL A 81 -11.49 -1.50 -20.66
C VAL A 81 -12.02 -0.26 -19.93
N ALA A 82 -11.88 0.93 -20.52
CA ALA A 82 -12.46 2.14 -19.96
C ALA A 82 -14.00 2.09 -19.89
N GLY A 83 -14.65 1.50 -20.91
CA GLY A 83 -16.10 1.30 -20.93
C GLY A 83 -16.60 0.36 -19.84
N VAL A 84 -15.93 -0.78 -19.63
CA VAL A 84 -16.27 -1.74 -18.57
C VAL A 84 -16.03 -1.15 -17.18
N ALA A 85 -14.94 -0.39 -16.99
CA ALA A 85 -14.67 0.29 -15.73
C ALA A 85 -15.75 1.33 -15.39
N ALA A 86 -16.20 2.13 -16.37
CA ALA A 86 -17.30 3.09 -16.18
C ALA A 86 -18.63 2.40 -15.82
N LEU A 87 -18.91 1.24 -16.43
CA LEU A 87 -20.12 0.46 -16.17
C LEU A 87 -20.12 -0.14 -14.76
N LEU A 88 -18.96 -0.64 -14.30
CA LEU A 88 -18.79 -1.13 -12.92
C LEU A 88 -18.94 0.00 -11.90
N ILE A 89 -18.38 1.19 -12.16
CA ILE A 89 -18.55 2.36 -11.28
C ILE A 89 -20.03 2.77 -11.20
N ALA A 90 -20.75 2.77 -12.33
CA ALA A 90 -22.17 3.08 -12.36
C ALA A 90 -23.02 2.05 -11.57
N LEU A 91 -22.71 0.77 -11.69
CA LEU A 91 -23.39 -0.30 -10.93
C LEU A 91 -23.14 -0.19 -9.42
N ILE A 92 -21.90 0.12 -9.02
CA ILE A 92 -21.55 0.36 -7.61
C ILE A 92 -22.33 1.59 -7.07
N ALA A 93 -22.44 2.67 -7.86
CA ALA A 93 -23.19 3.85 -7.47
C ALA A 93 -24.70 3.56 -7.31
N ILE A 94 -25.31 2.80 -8.23
CA ILE A 94 -26.72 2.38 -8.14
C ILE A 94 -26.95 1.49 -6.92
N TYR A 95 -26.05 0.53 -6.67
CA TYR A 95 -26.14 -0.35 -5.51
C TYR A 95 -26.07 0.44 -4.18
N ASN A 96 -25.14 1.38 -4.07
CA ASN A 96 -25.00 2.23 -2.89
C ASN A 96 -26.22 3.13 -2.66
N LYS A 97 -26.82 3.66 -3.74
CA LYS A 97 -28.06 4.45 -3.67
C LYS A 97 -29.22 3.61 -3.12
N ASN A 98 -29.41 2.39 -3.62
CA ASN A 98 -30.48 1.51 -3.17
C ASN A 98 -30.31 1.07 -1.70
N LYS A 99 -29.06 0.83 -1.28
CA LYS A 99 -28.74 0.49 0.12
C LYS A 99 -29.00 1.66 1.08
N ALA A 100 -28.72 2.89 0.65
CA ALA A 100 -29.04 4.09 1.43
C ALA A 100 -30.55 4.25 1.63
N SER A 101 -31.36 3.96 0.60
CA SER A 101 -32.82 3.98 0.69
C SER A 101 -33.34 2.93 1.69
N ALA A 102 -32.83 1.70 1.63
CA ALA A 102 -33.23 0.63 2.56
C ALA A 102 -32.88 0.95 4.03
N LYS A 103 -31.77 1.66 4.28
CA LYS A 103 -31.38 2.09 5.63
C LYS A 103 -32.28 3.19 6.18
N ARG A 104 -32.80 4.08 5.32
CA ARG A 104 -33.77 5.13 5.71
C ARG A 104 -35.12 4.53 6.08
N GLU A 105 -35.65 3.62 5.25
CA GLU A 105 -36.92 2.93 5.55
C GLU A 105 -36.84 2.15 6.87
N LYS A 106 -35.72 1.49 7.16
CA LYS A 106 -35.55 0.76 8.42
C LYS A 106 -35.52 1.72 9.63
N LYS A 107 -34.84 2.85 9.50
CA LYS A 107 -34.76 3.88 10.56
C LYS A 107 -36.13 4.51 10.82
N GLU A 108 -36.89 4.86 9.78
CA GLU A 108 -38.26 5.38 9.90
C GLU A 108 -39.21 4.36 10.54
N ARG A 109 -39.01 3.06 10.24
CA ARG A 109 -39.77 1.97 10.89
C ARG A 109 -39.41 1.82 12.37
N GLU A 110 -38.14 1.93 12.72
CA GLU A 110 -37.68 1.88 14.11
C GLU A 110 -38.17 3.12 14.91
N GLU A 111 -38.11 4.31 14.33
CA GLU A 111 -38.61 5.55 14.96
C GLU A 111 -40.13 5.54 15.14
N SER A 112 -40.89 5.03 14.17
CA SER A 112 -42.34 4.88 14.29
C SER A 112 -42.73 3.82 15.32
N VAL A 113 -42.01 2.70 15.39
CA VAL A 113 -42.19 1.66 16.40
C VAL A 113 -41.86 2.19 17.81
N GLN A 114 -40.75 2.92 17.96
CA GLN A 114 -40.34 3.52 19.24
C GLN A 114 -41.32 4.60 19.72
N LYS A 115 -41.88 5.38 18.78
CA LYS A 115 -42.95 6.36 19.08
C LYS A 115 -44.28 5.69 19.44
N SER A 116 -44.57 4.52 18.87
CA SER A 116 -45.79 3.75 19.18
C SER A 116 -45.72 2.95 20.48
N MET A 117 -44.51 2.58 20.93
CA MET A 117 -44.31 1.78 22.14
C MET A 117 -44.30 2.56 23.46
N GLY A 118 -44.49 3.89 23.45
CA GLY A 118 -44.74 4.67 24.67
C GLY A 118 -43.84 4.28 25.85
N LEU A 119 -42.54 4.14 25.61
CA LEU A 119 -41.59 3.66 26.62
C LEU A 119 -41.52 4.65 27.79
N SER A 120 -42.08 4.21 28.92
CA SER A 120 -42.02 4.85 30.23
C SER A 120 -40.57 5.21 30.57
N GLU A 121 -40.35 6.43 31.09
CA GLU A 121 -39.03 6.95 31.50
C GLU A 121 -38.26 6.01 32.45
N GLY A 122 -38.94 5.05 33.09
CA GLY A 122 -38.32 4.03 33.95
C GLY A 122 -37.41 3.04 33.21
N GLU A 123 -37.72 2.67 31.96
CA GLU A 123 -36.90 1.69 31.20
C GLU A 123 -35.64 2.31 30.58
N LYS A 124 -35.66 3.63 30.30
CA LYS A 124 -34.47 4.35 29.81
C LYS A 124 -33.33 4.35 30.84
N LYS A 125 -33.66 4.35 32.13
CA LYS A 125 -32.64 4.33 33.21
C LYS A 125 -31.93 2.99 33.32
N VAL A 126 -32.63 1.88 33.10
CA VAL A 126 -32.05 0.52 33.17
C VAL A 126 -31.13 0.24 31.98
N ILE A 127 -31.45 0.78 30.80
CA ILE A 127 -30.58 0.67 29.61
C ILE A 127 -29.34 1.57 29.76
N GLN A 128 -29.51 2.78 30.30
CA GLN A 128 -28.40 3.72 30.51
C GLN A 128 -27.43 3.28 31.62
N GLU A 129 -27.89 2.47 32.58
CA GLU A 129 -27.05 1.87 33.62
C GLU A 129 -26.41 0.53 33.19
N SER A 130 -26.96 -0.15 32.18
CA SER A 130 -26.29 -1.28 31.51
C SER A 130 -25.23 -0.84 30.50
N GLU A 131 -25.22 0.42 30.08
CA GLU A 131 -24.29 1.02 29.11
C GLU A 131 -23.13 1.77 29.78
N SER A 132 -23.07 1.81 31.12
CA SER A 132 -22.00 2.46 31.90
C SER A 132 -20.87 1.52 32.34
N ALA A 133 -20.97 0.22 32.07
CA ALA A 133 -19.84 -0.69 32.25
C ALA A 133 -18.81 -0.44 31.14
N PRO A 134 -17.53 -0.10 31.45
CA PRO A 134 -16.52 0.15 30.44
C PRO A 134 -16.46 -1.05 29.48
N PRO A 135 -16.63 -0.82 28.17
CA PRO A 135 -16.93 -1.87 27.22
C PRO A 135 -15.74 -2.82 27.13
N THR A 136 -15.89 -4.01 27.73
CA THR A 136 -14.98 -5.18 27.72
C THR A 136 -13.63 -4.89 27.07
N ALA A 137 -12.75 -4.23 27.83
CA ALA A 137 -11.37 -4.02 27.41
C ALA A 137 -10.81 -5.38 26.99
N ILE A 138 -10.32 -5.48 25.75
CA ILE A 138 -9.62 -6.69 25.31
C ILE A 138 -8.46 -6.86 26.29
N ASN A 139 -8.61 -7.84 27.19
CA ASN A 139 -7.61 -8.09 28.20
C ASN A 139 -6.30 -8.41 27.48
N GLU A 140 -5.22 -7.72 27.83
CA GLU A 140 -3.89 -7.94 27.24
C GLU A 140 -3.51 -9.42 27.18
N LYS A 141 -3.92 -10.20 28.20
CA LYS A 141 -3.67 -11.64 28.29
C LYS A 141 -4.34 -12.46 27.18
N ASN A 142 -5.39 -11.92 26.55
CA ASN A 142 -6.19 -12.59 25.53
C ASN A 142 -6.02 -12.00 24.11
N TYR A 143 -5.13 -11.02 23.90
CA TYR A 143 -4.90 -10.41 22.58
C TYR A 143 -4.71 -11.45 21.46
N TRP A 144 -3.89 -12.48 21.70
CA TRP A 144 -3.59 -13.54 20.74
C TRP A 144 -4.81 -14.38 20.32
N ARG A 145 -5.85 -14.43 21.16
CA ARG A 145 -7.09 -15.15 20.84
C ARG A 145 -7.86 -14.50 19.69
N TYR A 146 -7.69 -13.19 19.49
CA TYR A 146 -8.36 -12.43 18.44
C TYR A 146 -7.60 -12.42 17.11
N VAL A 147 -6.29 -12.76 17.11
CA VAL A 147 -5.44 -12.74 15.91
C VAL A 147 -5.96 -13.63 14.77
N PRO A 148 -6.43 -14.87 15.00
CA PRO A 148 -7.02 -15.68 13.93
C PRO A 148 -8.26 -15.03 13.30
N GLY A 149 -9.03 -14.27 14.08
CA GLY A 149 -10.18 -13.51 13.59
C GLY A 149 -9.79 -12.40 12.60
N VAL A 150 -8.58 -11.85 12.73
CA VAL A 150 -8.04 -10.83 11.83
C VAL A 150 -7.79 -11.39 10.43
N LEU A 151 -7.37 -12.64 10.31
CA LEU A 151 -7.18 -13.28 9.01
C LEU A 151 -8.51 -13.44 8.27
N LEU A 152 -9.60 -13.69 9.00
CA LEU A 152 -10.93 -13.80 8.40
C LEU A 152 -11.56 -12.43 8.09
N TYR A 153 -11.02 -11.33 8.61
CA TYR A 153 -11.63 -10.00 8.49
C TYR A 153 -11.88 -9.56 7.03
N PRO A 154 -10.94 -9.68 6.08
CA PRO A 154 -11.20 -9.28 4.69
C PRO A 154 -12.26 -10.15 3.98
N LEU A 155 -12.58 -11.32 4.54
CA LEU A 155 -13.56 -12.26 4.00
C LEU A 155 -14.95 -12.10 4.63
N LYS A 156 -15.13 -11.17 5.58
CA LYS A 156 -16.40 -10.97 6.30
C LYS A 156 -17.20 -9.79 5.76
N GLY A 157 -18.51 -10.00 5.64
CA GLY A 157 -19.52 -8.94 5.48
C GLY A 157 -19.21 -7.93 4.38
N GLN A 158 -19.17 -6.65 4.74
CA GLN A 158 -18.96 -5.55 3.79
C GLN A 158 -17.49 -5.40 3.36
N VAL A 159 -16.56 -5.96 4.14
CA VAL A 159 -15.11 -5.88 3.90
C VAL A 159 -14.70 -6.67 2.65
N VAL A 160 -15.47 -7.70 2.26
CA VAL A 160 -15.27 -8.43 1.01
C VAL A 160 -15.38 -7.50 -0.19
N PHE A 161 -16.43 -6.67 -0.22
CA PHE A 161 -16.63 -5.70 -1.29
C PHE A 161 -15.54 -4.61 -1.27
N ALA A 162 -15.05 -4.23 -0.09
CA ALA A 162 -13.92 -3.32 0.04
C ALA A 162 -12.61 -3.92 -0.46
N THR A 163 -12.39 -5.22 -0.23
CA THR A 163 -11.20 -5.95 -0.70
C THR A 163 -11.21 -6.08 -2.22
N ILE A 164 -12.33 -6.50 -2.80
CA ILE A 164 -12.51 -6.60 -4.27
C ILE A 164 -12.44 -5.21 -4.91
N GLY A 165 -13.14 -4.23 -4.34
CA GLY A 165 -13.13 -2.85 -4.81
C GLY A 165 -11.73 -2.26 -4.78
N GLY A 166 -10.98 -2.46 -3.70
CA GLY A 166 -9.57 -2.08 -3.58
C GLY A 166 -8.71 -2.75 -4.66
N ALA A 167 -8.90 -4.04 -4.92
CA ALA A 167 -8.14 -4.74 -5.96
C ALA A 167 -8.38 -4.18 -7.36
N ILE A 168 -9.65 -3.96 -7.72
CA ILE A 168 -10.05 -3.32 -8.99
C ILE A 168 -9.45 -1.90 -9.06
N PHE A 169 -9.51 -1.17 -7.94
CA PHE A 169 -8.99 0.18 -7.84
C PHE A 169 -7.47 0.23 -8.08
N PHE A 170 -6.68 -0.66 -7.46
CA PHE A 170 -5.25 -0.78 -7.74
C PHE A 170 -4.93 -1.23 -9.16
N ALA A 171 -5.73 -2.14 -9.72
CA ALA A 171 -5.58 -2.56 -11.11
C ALA A 171 -5.81 -1.37 -12.07
N ALA A 172 -6.86 -0.58 -11.83
CA ALA A 172 -7.14 0.63 -12.60
C ALA A 172 -6.03 1.69 -12.44
N MET A 173 -5.48 1.85 -11.23
CA MET A 173 -4.34 2.74 -10.98
C MET A 173 -3.13 2.35 -11.82
N ASN A 174 -2.85 1.06 -11.96
CA ASN A 174 -1.75 0.58 -12.80
C ASN A 174 -1.91 1.00 -14.27
N VAL A 175 -3.15 1.05 -14.77
CA VAL A 175 -3.46 1.57 -16.11
C VAL A 175 -3.36 3.11 -16.14
N ALA A 176 -3.88 3.79 -15.12
CA ALA A 176 -3.86 5.25 -15.02
C ALA A 176 -2.43 5.83 -14.99
N MET A 177 -1.45 5.08 -14.49
CA MET A 177 -0.04 5.47 -14.51
C MET A 177 0.53 5.66 -15.92
N TYR A 178 -0.08 5.08 -16.96
CA TYR A 178 0.32 5.31 -18.36
C TYR A 178 -0.19 6.66 -18.90
N ALA A 179 -1.19 7.27 -18.26
CA ALA A 179 -1.64 8.62 -18.61
C ALA A 179 -0.63 9.67 -18.09
N PRO A 180 -0.38 10.77 -18.82
CA PRO A 180 0.65 11.75 -18.46
C PRO A 180 0.26 12.62 -17.23
N PHE A 181 0.15 13.94 -17.33
CA PHE A 181 -0.04 14.82 -16.15
C PHE A 181 -1.25 14.43 -15.28
N TYR A 182 -2.34 13.98 -15.90
CA TYR A 182 -3.53 13.49 -15.20
C TYR A 182 -3.25 12.26 -14.32
N GLY A 183 -2.32 11.38 -14.73
CA GLY A 183 -1.94 10.20 -13.94
C GLY A 183 -1.32 10.58 -12.59
N LEU A 184 -0.59 11.69 -12.50
CA LEU A 184 0.01 12.15 -11.23
C LEU A 184 -1.06 12.65 -10.26
N ILE A 185 -2.01 13.46 -10.74
CA ILE A 185 -3.12 13.96 -9.91
C ILE A 185 -3.96 12.78 -9.42
N VAL A 186 -4.30 11.85 -10.33
CA VAL A 186 -5.02 10.62 -9.97
C VAL A 186 -4.25 9.76 -8.98
N LEU A 187 -2.91 9.68 -9.08
CA LEU A 187 -2.07 8.94 -8.13
C LEU A 187 -2.06 9.56 -6.74
N ILE A 188 -1.92 10.89 -6.64
CA ILE A 188 -2.02 11.59 -5.35
C ILE A 188 -3.43 11.39 -4.80
N MET A 189 -4.44 11.50 -5.68
CA MET A 189 -5.83 11.26 -5.35
C MET A 189 -6.03 9.88 -4.73
N PHE A 190 -5.57 8.87 -5.44
CA PHE A 190 -5.59 7.49 -5.01
C PHE A 190 -4.87 7.30 -3.67
N PHE A 191 -3.66 7.84 -3.52
CA PHE A 191 -2.84 7.59 -2.35
C PHE A 191 -3.50 8.14 -1.08
N CYS A 192 -4.08 9.34 -1.09
CA CYS A 192 -4.71 9.85 0.13
C CYS A 192 -6.01 9.11 0.44
N TYR A 193 -6.78 8.75 -0.59
CA TYR A 193 -7.96 7.89 -0.40
C TYR A 193 -7.59 6.56 0.26
N TRP A 194 -6.49 5.96 -0.21
CA TRP A 194 -5.96 4.71 0.31
C TRP A 194 -5.49 4.82 1.77
N VAL A 195 -4.78 5.90 2.13
CA VAL A 195 -4.45 6.19 3.53
C VAL A 195 -5.72 6.35 4.37
N GLY A 196 -6.75 7.00 3.83
CA GLY A 196 -8.06 7.09 4.49
C GLY A 196 -8.68 5.73 4.78
N CYS A 197 -8.63 4.80 3.81
CA CYS A 197 -9.08 3.42 4.01
C CYS A 197 -8.29 2.72 5.13
N MET A 198 -6.95 2.86 5.16
CA MET A 198 -6.11 2.28 6.22
C MET A 198 -6.51 2.81 7.60
N VAL A 199 -6.67 4.13 7.70
CA VAL A 199 -7.02 4.80 8.94
C VAL A 199 -8.41 4.37 9.40
N SER A 200 -9.40 4.31 8.51
CA SER A 200 -10.75 3.81 8.79
C SER A 200 -10.72 2.36 9.33
N ILE A 201 -9.90 1.48 8.76
CA ILE A 201 -9.75 0.09 9.26
C ILE A 201 -9.15 0.07 10.68
N ILE A 202 -8.18 0.93 10.96
CA ILE A 202 -7.57 1.04 12.28
C ILE A 202 -8.58 1.59 13.30
N GLU A 203 -9.26 2.69 12.97
CA GLU A 203 -10.27 3.34 13.83
C GLU A 203 -11.43 2.37 14.14
N THR A 204 -11.93 1.65 13.13
CA THR A 204 -12.98 0.62 13.31
C THR A 204 -12.51 -0.63 14.05
N ALA A 205 -11.20 -0.88 14.15
CA ALA A 205 -10.66 -1.97 14.96
C ALA A 205 -10.61 -1.61 16.44
N VAL A 206 -10.42 -0.32 16.72
CA VAL A 206 -10.46 0.22 18.07
C VAL A 206 -11.90 0.30 18.59
N SER A 207 -12.86 0.69 17.74
CA SER A 207 -14.27 0.74 18.12
C SER A 207 -14.86 -0.67 18.37
N VAL A 208 -15.81 -0.77 19.31
CA VAL A 208 -16.40 -2.05 19.75
C VAL A 208 -17.63 -2.44 18.93
N GLU A 209 -18.30 -1.47 18.32
CA GLU A 209 -19.68 -1.66 17.86
C GLU A 209 -19.83 -2.46 16.57
N ARG A 210 -18.77 -2.62 15.75
CA ARG A 210 -18.89 -3.31 14.46
C ARG A 210 -17.58 -3.99 14.01
N GLU A 211 -17.43 -5.28 14.30
CA GLU A 211 -16.30 -6.07 13.78
C GLU A 211 -16.30 -6.19 12.25
N ASP A 212 -17.47 -6.09 11.61
CA ASP A 212 -17.65 -6.30 10.16
C ASP A 212 -17.92 -5.00 9.37
N ALA A 213 -17.87 -3.83 10.01
CA ALA A 213 -18.06 -2.57 9.31
C ALA A 213 -16.75 -2.10 8.68
N PHE A 214 -16.86 -1.77 7.40
CA PHE A 214 -15.88 -0.96 6.70
C PHE A 214 -16.64 0.23 6.13
N ASP A 215 -16.36 1.41 6.65
CA ASP A 215 -16.89 2.65 6.12
C ASP A 215 -15.91 3.19 5.09
N TRP A 216 -16.39 3.24 3.84
CA TRP A 216 -15.64 3.84 2.75
C TRP A 216 -15.39 5.31 3.09
N PRO A 217 -14.14 5.80 2.95
CA PRO A 217 -13.84 7.20 3.15
C PRO A 217 -14.72 8.07 2.24
N ASP A 218 -15.28 9.14 2.79
CA ASP A 218 -16.02 10.11 1.98
C ASP A 218 -15.07 10.75 0.97
N PHE A 219 -15.38 10.55 -0.31
CA PHE A 219 -14.57 11.10 -1.40
C PHE A 219 -14.49 12.63 -1.36
N MET A 220 -15.54 13.28 -0.81
CA MET A 220 -15.59 14.73 -0.65
C MET A 220 -14.75 15.24 0.53
N ALA A 221 -14.42 14.40 1.52
CA ALA A 221 -13.54 14.72 2.65
C ALA A 221 -12.04 14.64 2.28
N TRP A 222 -11.73 14.80 0.99
CA TRP A 222 -10.39 14.72 0.42
C TRP A 222 -9.31 15.47 1.22
N PHE A 223 -9.64 16.68 1.66
CA PHE A 223 -8.70 17.57 2.37
C PHE A 223 -8.36 17.08 3.79
N ASP A 224 -9.19 16.25 4.42
CA ASP A 224 -8.85 15.68 5.72
C ASP A 224 -7.86 14.53 5.54
N TRP A 225 -8.07 13.75 4.48
CA TRP A 225 -7.20 12.62 4.13
C TRP A 225 -5.83 13.07 3.63
N ILE A 226 -5.72 14.20 2.94
CA ILE A 226 -4.41 14.70 2.50
C ILE A 226 -3.51 15.05 3.69
N GLY A 227 -4.07 15.58 4.78
CA GLY A 227 -3.32 15.84 6.01
C GLY A 227 -2.77 14.56 6.63
N LYS A 228 -3.63 13.55 6.80
CA LYS A 228 -3.23 12.21 7.29
C LYS A 228 -2.22 11.54 6.35
N ALA A 229 -2.39 11.67 5.03
CA ALA A 229 -1.49 11.11 4.03
C ALA A 229 -0.10 11.76 4.04
N VAL A 230 -0.03 13.09 4.18
CA VAL A 230 1.24 13.81 4.33
C VAL A 230 1.97 13.38 5.60
N LEU A 231 1.25 13.27 6.73
CA LEU A 231 1.83 12.78 7.99
C LEU A 231 2.32 11.33 7.86
N MET A 232 1.57 10.47 7.17
CA MET A 232 1.96 9.09 6.91
C MET A 232 3.22 9.00 6.04
N VAL A 233 3.30 9.81 4.98
CA VAL A 233 4.51 9.89 4.14
C VAL A 233 5.68 10.43 4.96
N LEU A 234 5.46 11.44 5.79
CA LEU A 234 6.51 12.01 6.63
C LEU A 234 7.03 10.98 7.65
N SER A 235 6.14 10.20 8.27
CA SER A 235 6.53 9.14 9.20
C SER A 235 7.35 8.03 8.51
N TRP A 236 6.96 7.67 7.29
CA TRP A 236 7.69 6.74 6.44
C TRP A 236 9.07 7.28 6.02
N VAL A 237 9.15 8.56 5.68
CA VAL A 237 10.42 9.24 5.40
C VAL A 237 11.30 9.29 6.65
N LEU A 238 10.74 9.49 7.85
CA LEU A 238 11.53 9.43 9.09
C LEU A 238 12.08 8.03 9.35
N CYS A 239 11.29 6.98 9.08
CA CYS A 239 11.70 5.59 9.30
C CYS A 239 12.74 5.09 8.28
N TYR A 240 12.50 5.33 6.99
CA TYR A 240 13.31 4.77 5.91
C TYR A 240 14.25 5.78 5.26
N GLY A 241 14.12 7.07 5.58
CA GLY A 241 14.97 8.14 5.08
C GLY A 241 16.45 7.94 5.38
N PRO A 242 16.86 7.50 6.58
CA PRO A 242 18.27 7.19 6.85
C PRO A 242 18.84 6.11 5.93
N ALA A 243 18.09 5.02 5.69
CA ALA A 243 18.49 3.95 4.78
C ALA A 243 18.57 4.45 3.32
N ALA A 244 17.57 5.22 2.88
CA ALA A 244 17.54 5.82 1.56
C ALA A 244 18.71 6.79 1.35
N ALA A 245 18.98 7.68 2.31
CA ALA A 245 20.10 8.60 2.28
C ALA A 245 21.43 7.84 2.20
N TYR A 246 21.62 6.82 3.05
CA TYR A 246 22.81 5.97 3.00
C TYR A 246 23.02 5.35 1.60
N TYR A 247 21.96 4.79 1.00
CA TYR A 247 22.02 4.25 -0.35
C TYR A 247 22.35 5.32 -1.41
N PHE A 248 21.75 6.51 -1.33
CA PHE A 248 22.02 7.58 -2.30
C PHE A 248 23.45 8.11 -2.23
N TYR A 249 24.05 8.20 -1.04
CA TYR A 249 25.42 8.67 -0.86
C TYR A 249 26.47 7.61 -1.21
N PHE A 250 26.29 6.37 -0.74
CA PHE A 250 27.32 5.33 -0.88
C PHE A 250 27.08 4.38 -2.05
N LYS A 251 25.85 4.27 -2.56
CA LYS A 251 25.42 3.35 -3.62
C LYS A 251 25.82 1.89 -3.36
N ARG A 252 25.72 1.46 -2.10
CA ARG A 252 26.10 0.11 -1.63
C ARG A 252 24.96 -0.55 -0.85
N TYR A 253 24.94 -1.87 -0.88
CA TYR A 253 24.00 -2.72 -0.14
C TYR A 253 24.73 -3.50 0.96
N ASP A 254 25.34 -2.76 1.89
CA ASP A 254 26.13 -3.33 2.98
C ASP A 254 25.26 -3.66 4.21
N LEU A 255 25.83 -4.36 5.20
CA LEU A 255 25.14 -4.70 6.46
C LEU A 255 24.50 -3.48 7.15
N ILE A 256 25.15 -2.31 7.05
CA ILE A 256 24.66 -1.04 7.60
C ILE A 256 23.34 -0.61 6.92
N PHE A 257 23.24 -0.75 5.60
CA PHE A 257 22.01 -0.44 4.87
C PHE A 257 20.86 -1.33 5.36
N PHE A 258 21.09 -2.63 5.46
CA PHE A 258 20.08 -3.57 5.94
C PHE A 258 19.70 -3.30 7.41
N ALA A 259 20.66 -2.97 8.28
CA ALA A 259 20.39 -2.59 9.66
C ALA A 259 19.48 -1.35 9.73
N LEU A 260 19.73 -0.32 8.91
CA LEU A 260 18.88 0.87 8.84
C LEU A 260 17.46 0.55 8.32
N VAL A 261 17.34 -0.33 7.33
CA VAL A 261 16.03 -0.78 6.82
C VAL A 261 15.27 -1.55 7.90
N VAL A 262 15.93 -2.45 8.63
CA VAL A 262 15.32 -3.23 9.73
C VAL A 262 14.88 -2.33 10.87
N ILE A 263 15.71 -1.35 11.26
CA ILE A 263 15.35 -0.35 12.28
C ILE A 263 14.14 0.47 11.81
N GLY A 264 14.14 0.94 10.56
CA GLY A 264 13.01 1.67 9.99
C GLY A 264 11.72 0.84 9.97
N GLY A 265 11.81 -0.43 9.55
CA GLY A 265 10.69 -1.37 9.56
C GLY A 265 10.20 -1.74 10.95
N PHE A 266 11.09 -1.75 11.95
CA PHE A 266 10.74 -1.96 13.35
C PHE A 266 9.99 -0.77 13.95
N ILE A 267 10.23 0.47 13.50
CA ILE A 267 9.58 1.67 14.06
C ILE A 267 8.32 2.07 13.27
N ALA A 268 8.28 1.78 11.96
CA ALA A 268 7.22 2.23 11.05
C ALA A 268 5.77 1.82 11.46
N PRO A 269 5.50 0.61 11.98
CA PRO A 269 4.14 0.23 12.37
C PRO A 269 3.60 1.06 13.53
N MET A 270 4.45 1.42 14.49
CA MET A 270 4.05 2.28 15.61
C MET A 270 3.75 3.71 15.15
N TYR A 271 4.56 4.26 14.23
CA TYR A 271 4.24 5.55 13.61
C TYR A 271 2.96 5.52 12.79
N THR A 272 2.73 4.45 12.03
CA THR A 272 1.51 4.27 11.24
C THR A 272 0.30 4.33 12.17
N LEU A 273 0.36 3.60 13.29
CA LEU A 273 -0.69 3.58 14.30
C LEU A 273 -0.89 4.95 14.96
N ALA A 274 0.19 5.65 15.34
CA ALA A 274 0.12 6.97 15.97
C ALA A 274 -0.47 8.03 15.03
N VAL A 275 -0.07 8.05 13.76
CA VAL A 275 -0.62 8.96 12.75
C VAL A 275 -2.10 8.68 12.49
N SER A 276 -2.50 7.41 12.47
CA SER A 276 -3.88 7.02 12.24
C SER A 276 -4.82 7.43 13.38
N LEU A 277 -4.39 7.30 14.63
CA LEU A 277 -5.25 7.54 15.79
C LEU A 277 -5.14 8.97 16.34
N VAL A 278 -3.91 9.44 16.62
CA VAL A 278 -3.69 10.75 17.26
C VAL A 278 -3.84 11.87 16.23
N GLY A 279 -3.31 11.66 15.03
CA GLY A 279 -3.21 12.69 14.01
C GLY A 279 -2.27 13.85 14.41
N GLY A 280 -2.16 14.84 13.51
CA GLY A 280 -1.32 16.03 13.71
C GLY A 280 0.18 15.75 13.79
N LEU A 281 0.98 16.81 13.97
CA LEU A 281 2.44 16.71 14.08
C LEU A 281 2.90 16.07 15.40
N SER A 282 2.07 16.13 16.45
CA SER A 282 2.36 15.49 17.74
C SER A 282 2.54 13.97 17.62
N SER A 283 1.82 13.34 16.68
CA SER A 283 1.97 11.91 16.36
C SER A 283 3.37 11.52 15.89
N LEU A 284 4.18 12.47 15.43
CA LEU A 284 5.54 12.25 14.96
C LEU A 284 6.60 12.38 16.06
N ASN A 285 6.21 12.61 17.32
CA ASN A 285 7.13 12.72 18.43
C ASN A 285 7.86 11.40 18.69
N ILE A 286 9.13 11.35 18.30
CA ILE A 286 10.00 10.16 18.39
C ILE A 286 10.13 9.63 19.83
N VAL A 287 10.14 10.51 20.83
CA VAL A 287 10.28 10.11 22.24
C VAL A 287 9.06 9.31 22.69
N ASN A 288 7.86 9.75 22.29
CA ASN A 288 6.62 9.04 22.61
C ASN A 288 6.59 7.67 21.94
N ILE A 289 7.02 7.57 20.69
CA ILE A 289 7.07 6.31 19.94
C ILE A 289 8.03 5.31 20.60
N PHE A 290 9.25 5.71 20.94
CA PHE A 290 10.21 4.82 21.62
C PHE A 290 9.73 4.39 23.00
N LYS A 291 9.12 5.32 23.76
CA LYS A 291 8.50 5.00 25.06
C LYS A 291 7.39 3.95 24.89
N SER A 292 6.50 4.14 23.92
CA SER A 292 5.42 3.22 23.60
C SER A 292 5.92 1.83 23.21
N ILE A 293 6.97 1.75 22.38
CA ILE A 293 7.60 0.48 22.01
C ILE A 293 8.21 -0.19 23.25
N GLY A 294 8.90 0.57 24.11
CA GLY A 294 9.48 0.04 25.35
C GLY A 294 8.43 -0.55 26.30
N CYS A 295 7.30 0.14 26.49
CA CYS A 295 6.21 -0.32 27.35
C CYS A 295 5.45 -1.54 26.79
N THR A 296 5.50 -1.76 25.47
CA THR A 296 4.76 -2.83 24.77
C THR A 296 5.69 -3.82 24.05
N PHE A 297 6.95 -3.91 24.46
CA PHE A 297 8.01 -4.55 23.66
C PHE A 297 7.69 -5.99 23.24
N VAL A 298 7.31 -6.86 24.18
CA VAL A 298 7.02 -8.27 23.90
C VAL A 298 5.83 -8.45 22.94
N PRO A 299 4.62 -7.92 23.23
CA PRO A 299 3.49 -8.05 22.30
C PRO A 299 3.74 -7.33 20.97
N TYR A 300 4.54 -6.27 20.98
CA TYR A 300 4.93 -5.54 19.76
C TYR A 300 5.81 -6.39 18.85
N VAL A 301 6.87 -7.02 19.37
CA VAL A 301 7.77 -7.90 18.58
C VAL A 301 6.99 -9.05 17.97
N LEU A 302 6.08 -9.68 18.72
CA LEU A 302 5.25 -10.75 18.17
C LEU A 302 4.30 -10.25 17.07
N THR A 303 3.75 -9.03 17.23
CA THR A 303 2.92 -8.38 16.19
C THR A 303 3.76 -8.07 14.94
N LEU A 304 5.02 -7.65 15.11
CA LEU A 304 5.97 -7.45 14.02
C LEU A 304 6.31 -8.76 13.30
N ILE A 305 6.54 -9.86 14.02
CA ILE A 305 6.77 -11.17 13.41
C ILE A 305 5.58 -11.56 12.55
N PHE A 306 4.35 -11.33 13.03
CA PHE A 306 3.15 -11.60 12.25
C PHE A 306 3.06 -10.71 11.00
N LEU A 307 3.32 -9.40 11.13
CA LEU A 307 3.39 -8.46 9.99
C LEU A 307 4.44 -8.88 8.95
N VAL A 308 5.62 -9.30 9.40
CA VAL A 308 6.68 -9.80 8.50
C VAL A 308 6.24 -11.09 7.81
N LEU A 309 5.57 -12.00 8.53
CA LEU A 309 5.06 -13.25 7.98
C LEU A 309 3.99 -13.02 6.91
N THR A 310 3.02 -12.13 7.16
CA THR A 310 1.98 -11.80 6.16
C THR A 310 2.58 -11.15 4.92
N GLN A 311 3.58 -10.29 5.08
CA GLN A 311 4.30 -9.70 3.95
C GLN A 311 5.15 -10.73 3.21
N ALA A 312 5.83 -11.64 3.90
CA ALA A 312 6.58 -12.73 3.27
C ALA A 312 5.66 -13.66 2.45
N LEU A 313 4.47 -13.98 2.97
CA LEU A 313 3.45 -14.73 2.25
C LEU A 313 2.97 -13.99 1.00
N ASN A 314 2.70 -12.69 1.11
CA ASN A 314 2.35 -11.84 -0.04
C ASN A 314 3.44 -11.90 -1.12
N LEU A 315 4.72 -11.79 -0.75
CA LEU A 315 5.84 -11.90 -1.68
C LEU A 315 5.93 -13.29 -2.32
N LEU A 316 5.70 -14.36 -1.54
CA LEU A 316 5.72 -15.72 -2.06
C LEU A 316 4.60 -15.95 -3.08
N VAL A 317 3.39 -15.45 -2.82
CA VAL A 317 2.28 -15.58 -3.77
C VAL A 317 2.58 -14.81 -5.06
N ASN A 318 3.26 -13.67 -4.98
CA ASN A 318 3.70 -12.92 -6.16
C ASN A 318 4.74 -13.66 -7.02
N ARG A 319 5.34 -14.77 -6.53
CA ARG A 319 6.23 -15.64 -7.33
C ARG A 319 5.51 -16.74 -8.08
N ILE A 320 4.24 -17.01 -7.78
CA ILE A 320 3.50 -18.12 -8.37
C ILE A 320 3.21 -17.80 -9.85
N PRO A 321 3.49 -18.72 -10.80
CA PRO A 321 3.32 -18.49 -12.23
C PRO A 321 1.87 -18.18 -12.66
N LEU A 322 0.88 -18.52 -11.84
CA LEU A 322 -0.53 -18.18 -12.07
C LEU A 322 -0.78 -16.66 -12.15
N VAL A 323 0.10 -15.84 -11.56
CA VAL A 323 0.02 -14.37 -11.59
C VAL A 323 0.43 -13.78 -12.95
N PHE A 324 0.99 -14.58 -13.87
CA PHE A 324 1.45 -14.09 -15.18
C PHE A 324 0.34 -14.03 -16.25
N ILE A 325 -0.89 -14.44 -15.94
CA ILE A 325 -2.03 -14.24 -16.83
C ILE A 325 -2.32 -12.73 -16.92
N PRO A 326 -2.25 -12.06 -18.10
CA PRO A 326 -2.10 -10.60 -18.19
C PRO A 326 -3.15 -9.78 -17.46
N ILE A 327 -4.42 -10.22 -17.47
CA ILE A 327 -5.54 -9.47 -16.89
C ILE A 327 -5.89 -10.04 -15.51
N TRP A 328 -6.11 -11.35 -15.43
CA TRP A 328 -6.53 -12.03 -14.20
C TRP A 328 -5.43 -12.09 -13.14
N GLY A 329 -4.17 -12.27 -13.57
CA GLY A 329 -3.03 -12.32 -12.67
C GLY A 329 -2.76 -10.99 -11.98
N GLY A 330 -2.90 -9.87 -12.71
CA GLY A 330 -2.80 -8.53 -12.13
C GLY A 330 -3.87 -8.27 -11.05
N LEU A 331 -5.13 -8.58 -11.35
CA LEU A 331 -6.23 -8.42 -10.39
C LEU A 331 -6.03 -9.30 -9.16
N PHE A 332 -5.62 -10.56 -9.35
CA PHE A 332 -5.39 -11.51 -8.26
C PHE A 332 -4.22 -11.07 -7.35
N LYS A 333 -3.13 -10.56 -7.94
CA LYS A 333 -2.02 -9.94 -7.20
C LYS A 333 -2.49 -8.79 -6.32
N TRP A 334 -3.30 -7.88 -6.87
CA TRP A 334 -3.82 -6.76 -6.09
C TRP A 334 -4.82 -7.19 -5.03
N LEU A 335 -5.64 -8.20 -5.30
CA LEU A 335 -6.56 -8.77 -4.32
C LEU A 335 -5.82 -9.31 -3.10
N ILE A 336 -4.74 -10.06 -3.32
CA ILE A 336 -3.90 -10.61 -2.26
C ILE A 336 -3.16 -9.50 -1.51
N PHE A 337 -2.66 -8.50 -2.24
CA PHE A 337 -2.03 -7.33 -1.63
C PHE A 337 -2.99 -6.58 -0.70
N VAL A 338 -4.18 -6.25 -1.17
CA VAL A 338 -5.21 -5.56 -0.39
C VAL A 338 -5.66 -6.40 0.80
N TYR A 339 -5.84 -7.71 0.60
CA TYR A 339 -6.17 -8.66 1.66
C TYR A 339 -5.18 -8.59 2.83
N PHE A 340 -3.89 -8.79 2.57
CA PHE A 340 -2.88 -8.77 3.63
C PHE A 340 -2.70 -7.40 4.25
N LEU A 341 -2.89 -6.34 3.46
CA LEU A 341 -2.85 -4.98 3.96
C LEU A 341 -4.00 -4.71 4.95
N PHE A 342 -5.23 -5.15 4.65
CA PHE A 342 -6.36 -5.02 5.56
C PHE A 342 -6.15 -5.82 6.85
N VAL A 343 -5.61 -7.05 6.75
CA VAL A 343 -5.20 -7.84 7.91
C VAL A 343 -4.20 -7.07 8.78
N ASN A 344 -3.17 -6.47 8.17
CA ASN A 344 -2.13 -5.74 8.88
C ASN A 344 -2.66 -4.48 9.57
N MET A 345 -3.52 -3.70 8.90
CA MET A 345 -4.13 -2.49 9.50
C MET A 345 -5.07 -2.86 10.65
N ARG A 346 -5.90 -3.90 10.47
CA ARG A 346 -6.80 -4.39 11.52
C ARG A 346 -6.02 -4.91 12.72
N LEU A 347 -4.92 -5.63 12.50
CA LEU A 347 -4.03 -6.12 13.56
C LEU A 347 -3.43 -4.96 14.36
N LEU A 348 -2.98 -3.89 13.69
CA LEU A 348 -2.45 -2.70 14.34
C LEU A 348 -3.49 -2.00 15.22
N GLY A 349 -4.72 -1.85 14.73
CA GLY A 349 -5.79 -1.28 15.54
C GLY A 349 -6.18 -2.15 16.75
N LEU A 350 -6.17 -3.48 16.60
CA LEU A 350 -6.37 -4.39 17.74
C LEU A 350 -5.20 -4.35 18.74
N PHE A 351 -3.97 -4.23 18.26
CA PHE A 351 -2.79 -4.06 19.10
C PHE A 351 -2.92 -2.81 19.97
N TYR A 352 -3.35 -1.69 19.38
CA TYR A 352 -3.65 -0.47 20.13
C TYR A 352 -4.76 -0.70 21.16
N LYS A 353 -5.88 -1.28 20.75
CA LYS A 353 -7.03 -1.53 21.63
C LYS A 353 -6.65 -2.33 22.87
N ALA A 354 -5.81 -3.36 22.70
CA ALA A 354 -5.34 -4.20 23.79
C ALA A 354 -4.38 -3.46 24.75
N HIS A 355 -3.56 -2.52 24.25
CA HIS A 355 -2.49 -1.88 25.02
C HIS A 355 -2.68 -0.36 25.22
N ARG A 356 -3.90 0.17 25.02
CA ARG A 356 -4.19 1.61 25.05
C ARG A 356 -3.68 2.30 26.33
N LEU A 357 -3.88 1.63 27.48
CA LEU A 357 -3.48 2.14 28.80
C LEU A 357 -1.96 2.28 28.95
N LYS A 358 -1.20 1.37 28.33
CA LYS A 358 0.27 1.44 28.34
C LYS A 358 0.83 2.50 27.39
N LEU A 359 0.10 2.82 26.32
CA LEU A 359 0.54 3.79 25.31
C LEU A 359 0.39 5.23 25.80
N ARG A 360 -0.62 5.53 26.64
CA ARG A 360 -0.88 6.86 27.25
C ARG A 360 -0.90 8.03 26.25
N TRP A 361 -1.28 7.78 24.99
CA TRP A 361 -1.29 8.82 23.94
C TRP A 361 -2.35 9.90 24.15
N TYR A 362 -3.41 9.59 24.90
CA TYR A 362 -4.54 10.51 25.18
C TYR A 362 -4.60 10.98 26.63
N GLY A 363 -3.58 10.71 27.45
CA GLY A 363 -3.60 11.08 28.86
C GLY A 363 -4.63 10.32 29.71
N GLU A 364 -5.18 9.21 29.19
CA GLU A 364 -6.01 8.29 29.97
C GLU A 364 -5.16 7.70 31.10
N ASP A 365 -5.59 7.93 32.34
CA ASP A 365 -4.96 7.36 33.53
C ASP A 365 -5.62 6.02 33.88
N GLU A 366 -4.87 5.14 34.57
CA GLU A 366 -5.28 3.78 34.92
C GLU A 366 -6.55 3.72 35.80
N ASN A 367 -6.98 4.86 36.35
CA ASN A 367 -8.16 5.00 37.18
C ASN A 367 -9.48 5.12 36.37
N ASP A 368 -9.41 5.28 35.04
CA ASP A 368 -10.57 5.45 34.16
C ASP A 368 -10.97 4.15 33.41
N ALA A 369 -10.35 3.01 33.76
CA ALA A 369 -10.59 1.69 33.16
C ALA A 369 -11.26 0.73 34.14
#